data_AF-A0A967GX42-F1
#
_entry.id   AF-A0A967GX42-F1
#
_cell.length_a   1.000
_cell.length_b   1.000
_cell.length_c   1.000
_cell.angle_alpha   90.00
_cell.angle_beta   90.00
_cell.angle_gamma   90.00
#
_symmetry.space_group_name_H-M   'P 1'
#
loop_
_entity.id
_entity.type
_entity.pdbx_description
1 polymer ?
#
loop_
_entity_poly.entity_id
_entity_poly.type
_entity_poly.pdbx_seq_one_letter_code
_entity_poly.pdbx_strand_id
1 'polypeptide(L)' 'FGLRNMASWPGALAEMARVVRPGGLVLVLDFSLPGWPLAGPYRFYLHRVLPRIAGWLTGEREAYQYLSGSIEQFPSGE' A
#
# COMPACT_ATOMS: atom_id res chain seq x y z
N PHE A 1 1.25 6.65 5.26
CA PHE A 1 0.59 5.33 5.22
C PHE A 1 -0.86 5.47 5.61
N GLY A 2 -1.78 5.16 4.70
CA GLY A 2 -3.20 5.17 5.01
C GLY A 2 -4.09 5.27 3.78
N LEU A 3 -3.61 5.85 2.68
CA LEU A 3 -4.44 5.98 1.48
C LEU A 3 -4.79 4.61 0.90
N ARG A 4 -3.85 3.64 0.93
CA ARG A 4 -4.10 2.26 0.49
C ARG A 4 -5.21 1.54 1.25
N ASN A 5 -5.47 1.96 2.50
CA ASN A 5 -6.50 1.35 3.36
C ASN A 5 -7.88 2.03 3.17
N MET A 6 -7.98 3.08 2.36
CA MET A 6 -9.24 3.76 2.10
C MET A 6 -10.09 2.97 1.12
N ALA A 7 -11.40 2.93 1.36
CA ALA A 7 -12.35 2.26 0.47
C ALA A 7 -12.41 2.89 -0.94
N SER A 8 -12.12 4.19 -1.06
CA SER A 8 -12.02 4.91 -2.32
C SER A 8 -10.85 5.89 -2.28
N TRP A 9 -9.80 5.63 -3.06
CA TRP A 9 -8.66 6.54 -3.17
C TRP A 9 -9.04 7.87 -3.82
N PRO A 10 -9.83 7.90 -4.93
CA PRO A 10 -10.26 9.17 -5.52
C PRO A 10 -11.10 10.02 -4.54
N GLY A 11 -12.00 9.39 -3.78
CA GLY A 11 -12.82 10.09 -2.78
C GLY A 11 -11.98 10.63 -1.64
N ALA A 12 -11.03 9.86 -1.12
CA ALA A 12 -10.11 10.31 -0.09
C ALA A 12 -9.24 11.48 -0.56
N LEU A 13 -8.70 11.41 -1.79
CA LEU A 13 -7.92 12.51 -2.38
C LEU A 13 -8.76 13.77 -2.58
N ALA A 14 -10.01 13.64 -3.01
CA ALA A 14 -10.93 14.77 -3.16
C ALA A 14 -11.19 15.47 -1.81
N GLU A 15 -11.43 14.71 -0.74
CA GLU A 15 -11.61 15.28 0.60
C GLU A 15 -10.33 15.93 1.14
N MET A 16 -9.16 15.33 0.90
CA MET A 16 -7.87 15.95 1.22
C MET A 16 -7.70 17.27 0.48
N ALA A 17 -8.02 17.33 -0.81
CA ALA A 17 -7.93 18.56 -1.60
C ALA A 17 -8.93 19.63 -1.13
N ARG A 18 -10.15 19.25 -0.73
CA ARG A 18 -11.20 20.18 -0.27
C ARG A 18 -10.79 20.97 0.98
N VAL A 19 -10.06 20.36 1.90
CA VAL A 19 -9.67 20.98 3.18
C VAL A 19 -8.33 21.74 3.10
N VAL A 20 -7.56 21.55 2.04
CA VAL A 20 -6.31 22.25 1.81
C VAL A 20 -6.60 23.66 1.30
N ARG A 21 -5.84 24.65 1.78
CA ARG A 21 -5.96 26.05 1.33
C ARG A 21 -5.69 26.16 -0.18
N PRO A 22 -6.26 27.17 -0.88
CA PRO A 22 -5.90 27.43 -2.27
C PRO A 22 -4.38 27.53 -2.48
N GLY A 23 -3.87 26.83 -3.48
CA GLY A 23 -2.42 26.75 -3.76
C GLY A 23 -1.61 25.84 -2.80
N GLY A 24 -2.26 25.12 -1.89
CA GLY A 24 -1.61 24.10 -1.06
C GLY A 24 -1.36 22.79 -1.82
N LEU A 25 -0.49 21.95 -1.25
CA LEU A 25 -0.06 20.67 -1.84
C LEU A 25 -0.55 19.50 -0.99
N VAL A 26 -1.02 18.44 -1.65
CA VAL A 26 -1.29 17.13 -1.03
C VAL A 26 -0.17 16.18 -1.44
N LEU A 27 0.59 15.68 -0.47
CA LEU A 27 1.63 14.67 -0.67
C LEU A 27 1.23 13.37 0.03
N VAL A 28 1.26 12.27 -0.70
CA VAL A 28 0.92 10.94 -0.18
C VAL A 28 2.17 10.07 -0.18
N LEU A 29 2.54 9.57 0.99
CA LEU A 29 3.57 8.54 1.15
C LEU A 29 2.90 7.23 1.57
N ASP A 30 2.91 6.26 0.66
CA ASP A 30 2.37 4.92 0.88
C ASP A 30 3.20 3.85 0.14
N PHE A 31 2.88 2.58 0.38
CA PHE A 31 3.56 1.46 -0.27
C PHE A 31 2.96 1.16 -1.64
N SER A 32 3.81 0.85 -2.60
CA SER A 32 3.44 0.33 -3.92
C SER A 32 4.40 -0.79 -4.34
N LEU A 33 4.13 -1.39 -5.49
CA LEU A 33 5.11 -2.26 -6.15
C LEU A 33 6.27 -1.43 -6.72
N PRO A 34 7.53 -1.92 -6.63
CA PRO A 34 8.65 -1.33 -7.32
C PRO A 34 8.56 -1.61 -8.82
N GLY A 35 9.22 -0.77 -9.62
CA GLY A 35 9.37 -0.99 -11.06
C GLY A 35 10.25 -2.19 -11.40
N TRP A 36 10.38 -2.46 -12.71
CA TRP A 36 11.34 -3.41 -13.23
C TRP A 36 12.78 -3.00 -12.84
N PRO A 37 13.67 -3.93 -12.45
CA PRO A 37 13.52 -5.40 -12.42
C PRO A 37 13.06 -6.00 -11.08
N LEU A 38 12.76 -5.18 -10.08
CA LEU A 38 12.52 -5.65 -8.71
C LEU A 38 11.10 -6.13 -8.45
N ALA A 39 10.15 -5.86 -9.34
CA ALA A 39 8.75 -6.25 -9.20
C ALA A 39 8.57 -7.76 -8.91
N GLY A 40 9.27 -8.63 -9.63
CA GLY A 40 9.18 -10.09 -9.46
C GLY A 40 9.67 -10.57 -8.09
N PRO A 41 10.94 -10.29 -7.72
CA PRO A 41 11.47 -10.64 -6.39
C PRO A 41 10.65 -10.06 -5.23
N TYR A 42 10.16 -8.83 -5.38
CA TYR A 42 9.37 -8.18 -4.33
C TYR A 42 8.00 -8.86 -4.14
N ARG A 43 7.31 -9.23 -5.23
CA ARG A 43 6.07 -10.03 -5.14
C ARG A 43 6.31 -11.39 -4.48
N PHE A 44 7.42 -12.06 -4.80
CA PHE A 44 7.76 -13.32 -4.13
C PHE A 44 7.95 -13.12 -2.62
N TYR A 45 8.65 -12.07 -2.22
CA TYR A 45 8.80 -11.73 -0.81
C TYR A 45 7.44 -11.49 -0.14
N LEU A 46 6.59 -10.63 -0.72
CA LEU A 46 5.29 -10.25 -0.16
C LEU A 46 4.33 -11.44 0.00
N HIS A 47 4.26 -12.35 -0.99
CA HIS A 47 3.33 -13.48 -0.96
C HIS A 47 3.85 -14.71 -0.24
N ARG A 48 5.17 -14.89 -0.20
CA ARG A 48 5.78 -16.16 0.22
C ARG A 48 6.57 -16.03 1.52
N VAL A 49 7.36 -14.98 1.66
CA VAL A 49 8.26 -14.82 2.81
C VAL A 49 7.53 -14.13 3.95
N LEU A 50 6.95 -12.95 3.68
CA LEU A 50 6.36 -12.09 4.70
C LEU A 50 5.24 -12.78 5.51
N PRO A 51 4.20 -13.41 4.91
CA PRO A 51 3.09 -13.95 5.69
C PRO A 51 3.47 -15.19 6.50
N ARG A 52 4.52 -15.91 6.08
CA ARG A 52 5.04 -17.09 6.79
C ARG A 52 5.84 -16.68 8.02
N ILE A 53 6.82 -15.80 7.84
CA ILE A 53 7.69 -15.35 8.93
C ILE A 53 6.87 -14.56 9.94
N ALA A 54 6.08 -13.59 9.45
CA ALA A 54 5.32 -12.73 10.34
C ALA A 54 4.19 -13.50 11.04
N GLY A 55 3.48 -14.39 10.33
CA GLY A 55 2.49 -15.26 10.95
C GLY A 55 3.07 -16.21 12.00
N TRP A 56 4.32 -16.67 11.84
CA TRP A 56 5.01 -17.47 12.85
C TRP A 56 5.40 -16.65 14.09
N LEU A 57 5.87 -15.41 13.90
CA LEU A 57 6.30 -14.54 15.00
C LEU A 57 5.13 -13.93 15.79
N THR A 58 4.04 -13.55 15.10
CA THR A 58 2.95 -12.77 15.71
C THR A 58 1.64 -13.55 15.84
N GLY A 59 1.50 -14.70 15.18
CA GLY A 59 0.23 -15.44 15.07
C GLY A 59 -0.76 -14.84 14.05
N GLU A 60 -0.51 -13.63 13.53
CA GLU A 60 -1.48 -12.85 12.76
C GLU A 60 -1.27 -12.94 11.25
N ARG A 61 -1.27 -14.16 10.71
CA ARG A 61 -0.96 -14.39 9.28
C ARG A 61 -1.89 -13.61 8.32
N GLU A 62 -3.19 -13.54 8.64
CA GLU A 62 -4.18 -12.88 7.79
C GLU A 62 -3.91 -11.39 7.62
N ALA A 63 -3.46 -10.71 8.69
CA ALA A 63 -3.09 -9.30 8.63
C ALA A 63 -1.97 -9.03 7.63
N TYR A 64 -0.98 -9.93 7.53
CA TYR A 64 0.11 -9.80 6.56
C TYR A 64 -0.29 -10.20 5.13
N GLN A 65 -1.29 -11.08 4.97
CA GLN A 65 -1.90 -11.35 3.67
C GLN A 65 -2.69 -10.14 3.17
N TYR A 66 -3.46 -9.50 4.05
CA TYR A 66 -4.13 -8.23 3.76
C TYR A 66 -3.11 -7.15 3.38
N LEU A 67 -2.01 -7.02 4.14
CA LEU A 67 -0.95 -6.07 3.82
C LEU A 67 -0.39 -6.32 2.42
N SER A 68 0.00 -7.56 2.10
CA SER A 68 0.50 -7.94 0.77
C SER A 68 -0.51 -7.57 -0.33
N GLY A 69 -1.77 -7.94 -0.17
CA GLY A 69 -2.83 -7.62 -1.14
C GLY A 69 -3.06 -6.12 -1.31
N SER A 70 -3.04 -5.36 -0.21
CA SER A 70 -3.22 -3.90 -0.25
C SER A 70 -2.10 -3.19 -1.02
N ILE A 71 -0.86 -3.67 -0.92
CA ILE A 71 0.30 -3.12 -1.63
C ILE A 71 0.22 -3.41 -3.12
N GLU A 72 -0.27 -4.59 -3.51
CA GLU A 72 -0.41 -4.96 -4.94
C GLU A 72 -1.54 -4.23 -5.65
N GLN A 73 -2.64 -3.97 -4.95
CA GLN A 73 -3.77 -3.26 -5.52
C GLN A 73 -3.48 -1.76 -5.64
N PHE A 74 -2.73 -1.20 -4.69
CA PHE A 74 -2.44 0.23 -4.67
C PHE A 74 -1.66 0.67 -5.91
N PRO A 75 -1.96 1.85 -6.50
CA PRO A 75 -1.31 2.28 -7.72
C PRO A 75 0.19 2.39 -7.51
N SER A 76 0.95 1.64 -8.31
CA SER A 76 2.38 1.90 -8.53
C SER A 76 2.48 2.90 -9.67
N GLY A 77 3.27 3.97 -9.46
CA GLY A 77 3.29 5.15 -10.32
C GLY A 77 3.33 4.89 -11.83
N GLU A 78 2.89 5.90 -12.57
CA GLU A 78 3.34 6.18 -13.94
C GLU A 78 4.70 6.89 -13.92
#